data_AF-A0A1B1ACY6-F1
#
_entry.id   AF-A0A1B1ACY6-F1
#
_cell.length_a   1.000
_cell.length_b   1.000
_cell.length_c   1.000
_cell.angle_alpha   90.00
_cell.angle_beta   90.00
_cell.angle_gamma   90.00
#
_symmetry.space_group_name_H-M   'P 1'
#
loop_
_entity.id
_entity.type
_entity.pdbx_description
1 polymer ?
#
loop_
_entity_poly.entity_id
_entity_poly.type
_entity_poly.pdbx_seq_one_letter_code
_entity_poly.pdbx_strand_id
1 'polypeptide(L)'
;MSEREYWFARRFPLSDGRQAFAPVNWKGYAVSLVFVSALTGGGVAFAWLGAKHNLFMGVMVFAAVALLAGAWFALTAKANGDPIRTVADYKKDKQQRV
;
A
#
# COMPACT_ATOMS: atom_id res chain seq x y z
N MET A 1 -20.70 15.55 -12.34
CA MET A 1 -19.87 15.18 -11.17
C MET A 1 -18.67 14.43 -11.71
N SER A 2 -17.44 14.92 -11.51
CA SER A 2 -16.24 14.13 -11.80
C SER A 2 -16.31 12.88 -10.93
N GLU A 3 -16.50 11.70 -11.52
CA GLU A 3 -16.37 10.43 -10.81
C GLU A 3 -14.96 10.38 -10.25
N ARG A 4 -14.80 10.65 -8.94
CA ARG A 4 -13.51 10.57 -8.28
C ARG A 4 -13.05 9.12 -8.40
N GLU A 5 -11.97 8.91 -9.14
CA GLU A 5 -11.41 7.60 -9.36
C GLU A 5 -10.66 7.15 -8.10
N TYR A 6 -11.29 6.32 -7.29
CA TYR A 6 -10.68 5.77 -6.07
C TYR A 6 -9.64 4.70 -6.40
N TRP A 7 -8.51 4.74 -5.70
CA TRP A 7 -7.39 3.81 -5.93
C TRP A 7 -7.49 2.59 -5.02
N PHE A 8 -8.01 2.83 -3.81
CA PHE A 8 -8.20 1.83 -2.78
C PHE A 8 -9.66 1.84 -2.32
N ALA A 9 -10.16 0.71 -1.84
CA ALA A 9 -11.45 0.60 -1.18
C ALA A 9 -11.32 -0.22 0.10
N ARG A 10 -12.29 -0.07 1.00
CA ARG A 10 -12.30 -0.83 2.25
C ARG A 10 -12.54 -2.31 1.95
N ARG A 11 -11.82 -3.20 2.65
CA ARG A 11 -12.09 -4.64 2.58
C ARG A 11 -13.32 -5.04 3.37
N PHE A 12 -13.61 -4.31 4.44
CA PHE A 12 -14.67 -4.63 5.38
C PHE A 12 -15.69 -3.47 5.48
N PRO A 13 -16.97 -3.76 5.79
CA PRO A 13 -18.00 -2.75 6.00
C PRO A 13 -17.71 -1.85 7.22
N LEU A 14 -18.41 -0.72 7.34
CA LEU A 14 -18.24 0.24 8.46
C LEU A 14 -18.54 -0.37 9.83
N SER A 15 -19.33 -1.42 9.89
CA SER A 15 -19.67 -2.14 11.13
C SER A 15 -18.55 -3.06 11.64
N ASP A 16 -17.51 -3.33 10.83
CA ASP A 16 -16.38 -4.17 11.22
C ASP A 16 -15.25 -3.29 11.79
N GLY A 17 -14.74 -3.65 12.98
CA GLY A 17 -13.61 -2.97 13.61
C GLY A 17 -12.30 -3.08 12.81
N ARG A 18 -12.24 -3.96 11.80
CA ARG A 18 -11.09 -4.13 10.93
C ARG A 18 -11.02 -3.02 9.88
N GLN A 19 -10.05 -2.12 10.05
CA GLN A 19 -9.73 -1.08 9.07
C GLN A 19 -8.64 -1.56 8.12
N ALA A 20 -9.04 -2.26 7.06
CA ALA A 20 -8.14 -2.67 5.98
C ALA A 20 -8.59 -2.11 4.64
N PHE A 21 -7.62 -1.63 3.86
CA PHE A 21 -7.82 -1.16 2.49
C PHE A 21 -7.21 -2.15 1.50
N ALA A 22 -7.77 -2.23 0.30
CA ALA A 22 -7.18 -2.97 -0.81
C ALA A 22 -7.29 -2.17 -2.11
N PRO A 23 -6.34 -2.35 -3.03
CA PRO A 23 -6.36 -1.67 -4.31
C PRO A 23 -7.55 -2.17 -5.14
N VAL A 24 -8.29 -1.23 -5.73
CA VAL A 24 -9.42 -1.51 -6.65
C VAL A 24 -9.14 -1.03 -8.07
N ASN A 25 -8.09 -0.24 -8.24
CA ASN A 25 -7.68 0.34 -9.51
C ASN A 25 -6.18 0.17 -9.75
N TRP A 26 -5.74 0.24 -11.01
CA TRP A 26 -4.35 0.15 -11.47
C TRP A 26 -3.41 1.08 -10.69
N LYS A 27 -3.84 2.31 -10.40
CA LYS A 27 -3.06 3.27 -9.59
C LYS A 27 -2.78 2.74 -8.17
N GLY A 28 -3.75 2.08 -7.54
CA GLY A 28 -3.56 1.44 -6.24
C GLY A 28 -2.57 0.27 -6.29
N TYR A 29 -2.60 -0.53 -7.37
CA TYR A 29 -1.60 -1.58 -7.60
C TYR A 29 -0.20 -1.01 -7.85
N ALA A 30 -0.09 0.06 -8.64
CA ALA A 30 1.19 0.73 -8.89
C ALA A 30 1.81 1.27 -7.59
N VAL A 31 1.01 1.92 -6.74
CA VAL A 31 1.46 2.41 -5.42
C VAL A 31 1.89 1.24 -4.52
N SER A 32 1.15 0.13 -4.53
CA SER A 32 1.52 -1.08 -3.79
C SER A 32 2.84 -1.67 -4.29
N LEU A 33 3.05 -1.70 -5.61
CA LEU A 33 4.28 -2.19 -6.23
C LEU A 33 5.48 -1.30 -5.89
N VAL A 34 5.32 0.03 -5.89
CA VAL A 34 6.38 0.97 -5.44
C VAL A 34 6.77 0.70 -3.99
N PHE A 35 5.79 0.49 -3.10
CA PHE A 35 6.05 0.16 -1.70
C PHE A 35 6.84 -1.16 -1.55
N VAL A 36 6.40 -2.22 -2.25
CA VAL A 36 7.10 -3.52 -2.23
C VAL A 36 8.51 -3.39 -2.79
N SER A 37 8.69 -2.67 -3.90
CA SER A 37 10.02 -2.41 -4.48
C SER A 37 10.93 -1.63 -3.54
N ALA A 38 10.40 -0.65 -2.80
CA ALA A 38 11.17 0.09 -1.80
C ALA A 38 11.62 -0.82 -0.65
N LEU A 39 10.75 -1.70 -0.15
CA LEU A 39 11.11 -2.68 0.89
C LEU A 39 12.15 -3.68 0.40
N THR A 40 11.98 -4.21 -0.81
CA THR A 40 12.96 -5.12 -1.42
C THR A 40 14.30 -4.42 -1.60
N GLY A 41 14.31 -3.17 -2.10
CA GLY A 41 15.52 -2.37 -2.23
C GLY A 41 16.22 -2.11 -0.88
N GLY A 42 15.45 -1.79 0.16
CA GLY A 42 15.97 -1.65 1.52
C GLY A 42 16.55 -2.97 2.05
N GLY A 43 15.89 -4.09 1.80
CA GLY A 43 16.35 -5.42 2.22
C GLY A 43 17.64 -5.83 1.52
N VAL A 44 17.77 -5.53 0.22
CA VAL A 44 19.01 -5.73 -0.54
C VAL A 44 20.13 -4.84 0.01
N ALA A 45 19.86 -3.57 0.31
CA ALA A 45 20.84 -2.67 0.91
C ALA A 45 21.29 -3.16 2.30
N PHE A 46 20.37 -3.67 3.12
CA PHE A 46 20.67 -4.30 4.40
C PHE A 46 21.57 -5.53 4.22
N ALA A 47 21.22 -6.46 3.33
CA ALA A 47 22.01 -7.65 3.07
C ALA A 47 23.43 -7.30 2.58
N TRP A 48 23.55 -6.30 1.71
CA TRP A 48 24.82 -5.81 1.21
C TRP A 48 25.70 -5.18 2.30
N LEU A 49 25.12 -4.35 3.17
CA LEU A 49 25.84 -3.75 4.30
C LEU A 49 26.21 -4.78 5.36
N GLY A 50 25.32 -5.75 5.62
CA GLY A 50 25.59 -6.89 6.50
C GLY A 50 26.76 -7.73 6.02
N ALA A 51 26.85 -8.00 4.71
CA ALA A 51 27.97 -8.72 4.11
C ALA A 51 29.31 -7.97 4.25
N LYS A 52 29.29 -6.64 4.45
CA LYS A 52 30.46 -5.80 4.71
C LYS A 52 30.75 -5.59 6.20
N HIS A 53 30.22 -6.44 7.08
CA HIS A 53 30.30 -6.33 8.54
C HIS A 53 29.69 -5.05 9.14
N ASN A 54 28.90 -4.30 8.36
CA ASN A 54 28.24 -3.07 8.78
C ASN A 54 26.76 -3.31 9.07
N LEU A 55 26.48 -4.32 9.90
CA LEU A 55 25.12 -4.80 10.14
C LEU A 55 24.23 -3.74 10.79
N PHE A 56 24.77 -2.98 11.75
CA PHE A 56 24.04 -1.90 12.42
C PHE A 56 23.60 -0.81 11.42
N MET A 57 24.51 -0.38 10.54
CA MET A 57 24.20 0.60 9.50
C MET A 57 23.17 0.05 8.50
N GLY A 58 23.26 -1.24 8.14
CA GLY A 58 22.26 -1.92 7.33
C GLY A 58 20.87 -1.88 7.96
N VAL A 59 20.76 -2.20 9.26
CA VAL A 59 19.48 -2.16 10.00
C VAL A 59 18.90 -0.75 9.99
N MET A 60 19.73 0.26 10.25
CA MET A 60 19.29 1.67 10.26
C MET A 60 18.76 2.10 8.89
N VAL A 61 19.45 1.76 7.81
CA VAL A 61 19.01 2.06 6.43
C VAL A 61 17.69 1.37 6.12
N PHE A 62 17.58 0.06 6.40
CA PHE A 62 16.34 -0.67 6.15
C PHE A 62 15.18 -0.14 6.97
N ALA A 63 15.38 0.12 8.25
CA ALA A 63 14.35 0.67 9.14
C ALA A 63 13.87 2.05 8.65
N ALA A 64 14.79 2.94 8.27
CA ALA A 64 14.44 4.25 7.74
C ALA A 64 13.61 4.13 6.44
N VAL A 65 14.04 3.29 5.50
CA VAL A 65 13.30 3.06 4.25
C VAL A 65 11.92 2.45 4.52
N ALA A 66 11.83 1.44 5.38
CA ALA A 66 10.58 0.77 5.70
C ALA A 66 9.57 1.70 6.36
N LEU A 67 10.02 2.52 7.31
CA LEU A 67 9.16 3.49 8.00
C LEU A 67 8.67 4.59 7.05
N LEU A 68 9.56 5.17 6.24
CA LEU A 68 9.20 6.22 5.28
C LEU A 68 8.26 5.68 4.19
N ALA A 69 8.60 4.54 3.59
CA ALA A 69 7.77 3.93 2.56
C ALA A 69 6.42 3.47 3.13
N GLY A 70 6.40 2.92 4.33
CA GLY A 70 5.17 2.48 5.01
C GLY A 70 4.25 3.65 5.36
N ALA A 71 4.80 4.73 5.92
CA ALA A 71 4.05 5.95 6.21
C ALA A 71 3.48 6.57 4.94
N TRP A 72 4.30 6.71 3.90
CA TRP A 72 3.88 7.24 2.60
C TRP A 72 2.77 6.38 1.97
N PHE A 73 2.92 5.05 1.99
CA PHE A 73 1.93 4.11 1.46
C PHE A 73 0.60 4.24 2.22
N ALA A 74 0.64 4.26 3.56
CA ALA A 74 -0.56 4.37 4.39
C ALA A 74 -1.30 5.70 4.16
N LEU A 75 -0.57 6.82 4.10
CA LEU A 75 -1.15 8.13 3.82
C LEU A 75 -1.76 8.19 2.41
N THR A 76 -1.06 7.66 1.41
CA THR A 76 -1.54 7.60 0.03
C THR A 76 -2.80 6.74 -0.10
N ALA A 77 -2.82 5.58 0.56
CA ALA A 77 -3.97 4.68 0.59
C ALA A 77 -5.18 5.32 1.29
N LYS A 78 -4.96 6.06 2.38
CA LYS A 78 -6.01 6.80 3.08
C LYS A 78 -6.56 7.98 2.26
N ALA A 79 -5.68 8.74 1.60
CA ALA A 79 -6.07 9.92 0.82
C ALA A 79 -6.83 9.57 -0.46
N ASN A 80 -6.51 8.43 -1.08
CA ASN A 80 -7.12 7.97 -2.33
C ASN A 80 -8.06 6.77 -2.14
N GLY A 81 -8.41 6.46 -0.89
CA GLY A 81 -9.30 5.36 -0.53
C GLY A 81 -10.76 5.79 -0.49
N ASP A 82 -11.66 4.92 -0.95
CA ASP A 82 -13.09 5.11 -0.75
C ASP A 82 -13.47 4.85 0.72
N PRO A 83 -14.03 5.85 1.45
CA PRO A 83 -14.40 5.67 2.86
C PRO A 83 -15.71 4.89 3.04
N ILE A 84 -16.54 4.79 2.01
CA ILE A 84 -17.92 4.26 2.10
C ILE A 84 -18.02 2.89 1.45
N ARG A 85 -17.59 2.76 0.19
CA ARG A 85 -17.75 1.51 -0.58
C ARG A 85 -16.65 0.51 -0.25
N THR A 86 -17.03 -0.76 -0.25
CA THR A 86 -16.11 -1.88 -0.08
C THR A 86 -15.62 -2.41 -1.42
N VAL A 87 -14.52 -3.15 -1.42
CA VAL A 87 -14.01 -3.86 -2.60
C VAL A 87 -15.08 -4.78 -3.21
N ALA A 88 -15.95 -5.36 -2.37
CA ALA A 88 -17.05 -6.19 -2.84
C ALA A 88 -18.06 -5.39 -3.67
N ASP A 89 -18.34 -4.14 -3.28
CA ASP A 89 -19.23 -3.25 -4.02
C ASP A 89 -18.63 -2.88 -5.38
N TYR A 90 -17.32 -2.57 -5.41
CA TYR A 90 -16.59 -2.34 -6.67
C TYR A 90 -16.58 -3.56 -7.59
N LYS A 91 -16.46 -4.78 -7.02
CA LYS A 91 -16.51 -6.01 -7.81
C LYS A 91 -17.90 -6.26 -8.40
N LYS A 92 -18.97 -5.98 -7.64
CA LYS A 92 -20.36 -6.10 -8.11
C LYS A 92 -20.66 -5.09 -9.23
N ASP A 93 -20.27 -3.82 -9.07
CA ASP A 93 -20.41 -2.79 -10.11
C ASP A 93 -19.67 -3.21 -11.40
N LYS A 94 -18.45 -3.74 -11.26
CA LYS A 94 -17.68 -4.23 -12.41
C LYS A 94 -18.36 -5.42 -13.09
N GLN A 95 -19.00 -6.31 -12.34
CA GLN A 95 -19.67 -7.50 -12.87
C GLN A 95 -21.03 -7.20 -13.51
N GLN A 96 -21.65 -6.07 -13.17
CA GLN A 96 -22.90 -5.59 -13.81
C GLN A 96 -22.64 -4.78 -15.09
N ARG A 97 -21.42 -4.27 -15.29
CA ARG A 97 -21.01 -3.54 -16.50
C ARG A 97 -20.44 -4.44 -17.61
N VAL A 98 -20.36 -5.76 -17.38
CA VAL A 98 -19.92 -6.78 -18.34
C VAL A 98 -21.13 -7.59 -18.76
#